data_AF-A0A963T7Z3-F1
#
_entry.id   AF-A0A963T7Z3-F1
#
_cell.length_a   1.000
_cell.length_b   1.000
_cell.length_c   1.000
_cell.angle_alpha   90.00
_cell.angle_beta   90.00
_cell.angle_gamma   90.00
#
_symmetry.space_group_name_H-M   'P 1'
#
loop_
_entity.id
_entity.type
_entity.pdbx_description
1 polymer ?
#
loop_
_entity_poly.entity_id
_entity_poly.type
_entity_poly.pdbx_seq_one_letter_code
_entity_poly.pdbx_strand_id
1 'polypeptide(L)'
;MTAVLARLTRALEAVGIDSPRLDARLLLEAATGLDRSAQTAHGERVLTGDEADALAALAARRLDRRPLAQVLGHRGFWSLDLAVTADVLT
;
A
#
# COMPACT_ATOMS: atom_id res chain seq x y z
N MET A 1 -5.17 -12.41 -0.86
CA MET A 1 -4.67 -11.15 -0.26
C MET A 1 -3.98 -11.37 1.10
N THR A 2 -4.49 -12.20 2.00
CA THR A 2 -3.89 -12.45 3.33
C THR A 2 -2.41 -12.88 3.26
N ALA A 3 -2.07 -13.76 2.31
CA ALA A 3 -0.69 -14.18 2.08
C ALA A 3 0.22 -13.03 1.61
N VAL A 4 -0.31 -12.12 0.79
CA VAL A 4 0.41 -10.93 0.32
C VAL A 4 0.68 -9.98 1.48
N LEU A 5 -0.33 -9.72 2.32
CA LEU A 5 -0.19 -8.89 3.51
C LEU A 5 0.87 -9.44 4.47
N ALA A 6 0.85 -10.75 4.73
CA ALA A 6 1.83 -11.41 5.59
C ALA A 6 3.25 -11.32 5.00
N ARG A 7 3.42 -11.49 3.69
CA ARG A 7 4.72 -11.37 3.02
C ARG A 7 5.26 -9.95 3.09
N LEU A 8 4.42 -8.95 2.82
CA LEU A 8 4.81 -7.53 2.87
C LEU A 8 5.15 -7.08 4.29
N THR A 9 4.37 -7.52 5.29
CA THR A 9 4.65 -7.25 6.71
C THR A 9 6.06 -7.73 7.08
N ARG A 10 6.41 -8.98 6.73
CA ARG A 10 7.76 -9.52 7.00
C ARG A 10 8.87 -8.74 6.29
N ALA A 11 8.63 -8.28 5.06
CA ALA A 11 9.61 -7.49 4.33
C ALA A 11 9.84 -6.12 4.99
N LEU A 12 8.79 -5.48 5.50
CA LEU A 12 8.87 -4.20 6.21
C LEU A 12 9.49 -4.36 7.61
N GLU A 13 9.22 -5.47 8.30
CA GLU A 13 9.89 -5.84 9.56
C GLU A 13 11.40 -5.99 9.35
N ALA A 14 11.82 -6.65 8.26
CA ALA A 14 13.23 -6.89 7.97
C ALA A 14 14.05 -5.61 7.74
N VAL A 15 13.42 -4.53 7.28
CA VAL A 15 14.07 -3.22 7.10
C VAL A 15 13.88 -2.28 8.29
N GLY A 16 13.25 -2.75 9.39
CA GLY A 16 13.06 -1.97 10.61
C GLY A 16 12.04 -0.84 10.47
N ILE A 17 10.90 -1.11 9.85
CA ILE A 17 9.72 -0.21 9.91
C ILE A 17 8.99 -0.43 11.24
N ASP A 18 8.64 0.66 11.94
CA ASP A 18 8.02 0.62 13.27
C ASP A 18 6.59 0.02 13.28
N SER A 19 5.84 0.20 12.18
CA SER A 19 4.45 -0.26 12.07
C SER A 19 4.23 -1.09 10.79
N PRO A 20 4.92 -2.23 10.65
CA PRO A 20 5.04 -2.95 9.38
C PRO A 20 3.71 -3.53 8.90
N ARG A 21 2.87 -4.01 9.83
CA ARG A 21 1.52 -4.53 9.50
C ARG A 21 0.56 -3.43 9.09
N LEU A 22 0.65 -2.25 9.70
CA LEU A 22 -0.19 -1.10 9.36
C LEU A 22 0.19 -0.57 7.98
N ASP A 23 1.49 -0.36 7.74
CA ASP A 23 2.02 0.05 6.46
C ASP A 23 1.64 -0.94 5.36
N ALA A 24 1.82 -2.24 5.58
CA ALA A 24 1.44 -3.27 4.60
C ALA A 24 -0.05 -3.21 4.22
N ARG A 25 -0.94 -2.89 5.17
CA ARG A 25 -2.38 -2.69 4.89
C ARG A 25 -2.64 -1.44 4.07
N LEU A 26 -2.00 -0.33 4.42
CA LEU A 26 -2.18 0.94 3.71
C LEU A 26 -1.64 0.87 2.28
N LEU A 27 -0.52 0.17 2.09
CA LEU A 27 0.01 -0.11 0.75
C LEU A 27 -0.92 -1.01 -0.06
N LEU A 28 -1.52 -2.03 0.57
CA LEU A 28 -2.49 -2.92 -0.09
C LEU A 28 -3.77 -2.17 -0.46
N GLU A 29 -4.27 -1.33 0.45
CA GLU A 29 -5.42 -0.45 0.20
C GLU A 29 -5.17 0.48 -0.98
N ALA A 30 -4.02 1.14 -1.03
CA ALA A 30 -3.66 2.02 -2.13
C ALA A 30 -3.48 1.29 -3.47
N ALA A 31 -3.08 0.02 -3.46
CA ALA A 31 -2.92 -0.78 -4.66
C ALA A 31 -4.24 -1.34 -5.20
N THR A 32 -5.20 -1.68 -4.32
CA THR A 32 -6.44 -2.36 -4.72
C THR A 32 -7.71 -1.50 -4.58
N GLY A 33 -7.61 -0.31 -3.97
CA GLY A 33 -8.76 0.52 -3.59
C GLY A 33 -9.67 -0.12 -2.55
N LEU A 34 -9.24 -1.22 -1.91
CA LEU A 34 -10.06 -1.96 -0.94
C LEU A 34 -9.70 -1.52 0.48
N ASP A 35 -10.70 -1.02 1.19
CA ASP A 35 -10.53 -0.66 2.60
C ASP A 35 -10.21 -1.89 3.47
N ARG A 36 -9.86 -1.63 4.74
CA ARG A 36 -9.55 -2.69 5.70
C ARG A 36 -10.65 -3.76 5.83
N SER A 37 -11.92 -3.37 5.76
CA SER A 37 -13.05 -4.28 5.91
C SER A 37 -13.14 -5.20 4.70
N ALA A 38 -13.04 -4.65 3.50
CA ALA A 38 -13.01 -5.38 2.24
C ALA A 38 -11.78 -6.28 2.12
N GLN A 39 -10.60 -5.83 2.54
CA GLN A 39 -9.41 -6.68 2.60
C GLN A 39 -9.58 -7.88 3.54
N THR A 40 -10.32 -7.70 4.64
CA THR A 40 -10.59 -8.78 5.60
C THR A 40 -11.67 -9.73 5.07
N ALA A 41 -12.75 -9.20 4.49
CA ALA A 41 -13.83 -9.96 3.90
C ALA A 41 -13.39 -10.75 2.65
N HIS A 42 -12.46 -10.19 1.87
CA HIS A 42 -11.94 -10.78 0.63
C HIS A 42 -10.48 -11.24 0.77
N GLY A 43 -10.10 -11.74 1.96
CA GLY A 43 -8.73 -12.17 2.25
C GLY A 43 -8.18 -13.22 1.29
N GLU A 44 -9.04 -14.03 0.67
CA GLU A 44 -8.67 -15.07 -0.31
C GLU A 44 -8.61 -14.57 -1.76
N ARG A 45 -9.09 -13.34 -2.04
CA ARG A 45 -9.01 -12.74 -3.39
C ARG A 45 -7.58 -12.71 -3.90
N VAL A 46 -7.40 -13.01 -5.17
CA VAL A 46 -6.11 -12.86 -5.86
C VAL A 46 -6.05 -11.46 -6.47
N LEU A 47 -4.89 -10.81 -6.35
CA LEU A 47 -4.66 -9.51 -6.97
C LEU A 47 -4.62 -9.66 -8.50
N THR A 48 -5.15 -8.69 -9.22
CA THR A 48 -4.92 -8.58 -10.67
C THR A 48 -3.43 -8.28 -10.93
N GLY A 49 -2.98 -8.44 -12.18
CA GLY A 49 -1.61 -8.05 -12.57
C GLY A 49 -1.31 -6.60 -12.22
N ASP A 50 -2.22 -5.69 -12.61
CA ASP A 50 -2.09 -4.26 -12.34
C ASP A 50 -2.04 -3.93 -10.84
N GLU A 51 -2.90 -4.56 -10.02
CA GLU A 51 -2.88 -4.39 -8.56
C GLU A 51 -1.57 -4.91 -7.93
N ALA A 52 -1.04 -6.02 -8.44
CA ALA A 52 0.22 -6.59 -7.98
C ALA A 52 1.42 -5.69 -8.34
N ASP A 53 1.42 -5.12 -9.54
CA ASP A 53 2.46 -4.21 -10.02
C ASP A 53 2.44 -2.87 -9.25
N ALA A 54 1.24 -2.31 -9.03
CA ALA A 54 1.06 -1.12 -8.20
C ALA A 54 1.57 -1.34 -6.76
N LEU A 55 1.19 -2.47 -6.16
CA LEU A 55 1.66 -2.84 -4.82
C LEU A 55 3.18 -3.01 -4.77
N ALA A 56 3.78 -3.63 -5.79
CA ALA A 56 5.23 -3.81 -5.86
C ALA A 56 5.96 -2.47 -5.94
N ALA A 57 5.47 -1.52 -6.73
CA ALA A 57 6.03 -0.17 -6.83
C ALA A 57 5.95 0.59 -5.49
N LEU A 58 4.81 0.51 -4.81
CA LEU A 58 4.61 1.11 -3.49
C LEU A 58 5.53 0.48 -2.43
N ALA A 59 5.60 -0.86 -2.41
CA ALA A 59 6.45 -1.61 -1.50
C ALA A 59 7.93 -1.29 -1.70
N ALA A 60 8.41 -1.19 -2.95
CA ALA A 60 9.79 -0.83 -3.25
C ALA A 60 10.17 0.54 -2.66
N ARG A 61 9.31 1.55 -2.83
CA ARG A 61 9.52 2.89 -2.24
C ARG A 61 9.53 2.84 -0.71
N ARG A 62 8.66 2.03 -0.11
CA ARG A 62 8.61 1.92 1.36
C ARG A 62 9.83 1.18 1.94
N LEU A 63 10.33 0.16 1.23
CA LEU A 63 11.55 -0.56 1.59
C LEU A 63 12.79 0.34 1.52
N ASP A 64 12.78 1.35 0.64
CA ASP A 64 13.77 2.45 0.61
C ASP A 64 13.60 3.47 1.77
N ARG A 65 12.82 3.10 2.80
CA ARG A 65 12.56 3.89 4.01
C ARG A 65 11.95 5.27 3.72
N ARG A 66 11.36 5.48 2.54
CA ARG A 66 10.58 6.68 2.25
C ARG A 66 9.42 6.80 3.24
N PRO A 67 9.10 8.01 3.73
CA PRO A 67 7.95 8.21 4.61
C PRO A 67 6.66 7.71 3.95
N LEU A 68 5.83 6.98 4.69
CA LEU A 68 4.62 6.35 4.15
C LEU A 68 3.72 7.36 3.42
N ALA A 69 3.57 8.58 3.95
CA ALA A 69 2.79 9.64 3.31
C ALA A 69 3.33 10.05 1.92
N GLN A 70 4.64 9.96 1.69
CA GLN A 70 5.23 10.21 0.37
C GLN A 70 5.05 9.01 -0.56
N VAL A 71 5.08 7.78 -0.01
CA VAL A 71 4.86 6.55 -0.78
C VAL A 71 3.43 6.48 -1.28
N LEU A 72 2.46 6.77 -0.40
CA LEU A 72 1.03 6.79 -0.71
C LEU A 72 0.60 8.02 -1.53
N GLY A 73 1.49 8.99 -1.72
CA GLY A 73 1.28 10.14 -2.59
C GLY A 73 0.24 11.15 -2.12
N HIS A 74 -0.58 10.89 -1.11
CA HIS A 74 -1.67 11.77 -0.68
C HIS A 74 -1.74 12.01 0.83
N ARG A 75 -1.68 13.30 1.20
CA ARG A 75 -2.18 13.81 2.48
C ARG A 75 -3.63 13.34 2.61
N GLY A 76 -3.89 12.53 3.63
CA GLY A 76 -5.15 11.82 3.76
C GLY A 76 -6.37 12.75 3.73
N PHE A 77 -7.37 12.38 2.94
CA PHE A 77 -8.76 12.32 3.41
C PHE A 77 -9.61 11.60 2.35
N TRP A 78 -10.20 10.46 2.74
CA TRP A 78 -11.52 9.98 2.33
C TRP A 78 -11.82 9.75 0.83
N SER A 79 -12.12 8.49 0.49
CA SER A 79 -12.91 8.01 -0.67
C SER A 79 -13.11 8.98 -1.84
N LEU A 80 -12.03 9.40 -2.48
CA LEU A 80 -12.12 9.99 -3.81
C LEU A 80 -10.90 9.53 -4.60
N ASP A 81 -11.15 8.78 -5.67
CA ASP A 81 -10.21 8.51 -6.75
C ASP A 81 -9.72 9.84 -7.32
N LEU A 82 -8.72 10.43 -6.69
CA LEU A 82 -7.96 11.52 -7.25
C LEU A 82 -6.62 10.92 -7.69
N ALA A 83 -6.60 10.51 -8.96
CA ALA A 83 -5.38 10.24 -9.68
C ALA A 83 -4.51 11.50 -9.65
N VAL A 84 -3.54 11.52 -8.74
CA VAL A 84 -2.59 12.62 -8.65
C VAL A 84 -1.40 12.30 -9.52
N THR A 85 -1.50 12.80 -10.74
CA THR A 85 -0.36 13.01 -11.62
C THR A 85 0.59 14.03 -10.99
N ALA A 86 1.88 13.87 -11.26
CA ALA A 86 2.98 14.58 -10.63
C ALA A 86 3.12 16.06 -11.04
N ASP A 87 2.03 16.81 -11.01
CA ASP A 87 2.02 18.27 -11.15
C ASP A 87 1.65 18.90 -9.81
N VAL A 88 2.66 19.15 -8.99
CA VAL A 88 2.57 20.14 -7.91
C VAL A 88 3.53 21.26 -8.25
N LEU A 89 2.99 22.48 -8.31
CA LEU A 89 3.71 23.72 -8.57
C LEU A 89 4.79 24.00 -7.50
N THR A 90 5.89 24.58 -7.98
CA THR A 90 7.05 25.16 -7.27
C THR A 90 6.72 25.91 -5.98
#